data_AF-Q25BS8-F1
#
_entry.id   AF-Q25BS8-F1
#
_cell.length_a   1.000
_cell.length_b   1.000
_cell.length_c   1.000
_cell.angle_alpha   90.00
_cell.angle_beta   90.00
_cell.angle_gamma   90.00
#
_symmetry.space_group_name_H-M   'P 1'
#
loop_
_entity.id
_entity.type
_entity.pdbx_description
1 polymer ?
#
loop_
_entity_poly.entity_id
_entity_poly.type
_entity_poly.pdbx_seq_one_letter_code
_entity_poly.pdbx_strand_id
1 'polypeptide(L)'
;IGLIIALIACKQNVSSLDEKNSASVDLPGEMKVLVSKEKDKDGKYSLKATVDKIELKGTSDKDNGSGVLEGTKDDKSKAKLTIADDLSKTTFELFKEAWQNT
;
A
#
# COMPACT_ATOMS: atom_id res chain seq x y z
N ILE A 1 -29.35 -26.55 7.44
CA ILE A 1 -28.74 -25.34 8.04
C ILE A 1 -27.27 -25.66 8.29
N GLY A 2 -26.37 -25.05 7.53
CA GLY A 2 -24.95 -25.40 7.56
C GLY A 2 -24.11 -24.33 6.88
N LEU A 3 -23.87 -23.25 7.63
CA LEU A 3 -22.77 -22.29 7.55
C LEU A 3 -22.42 -21.65 6.18
N ILE A 4 -22.86 -20.40 6.05
CA ILE A 4 -22.24 -19.37 5.23
C ILE A 4 -20.81 -19.12 5.74
N ILE A 5 -19.81 -19.22 4.87
CA ILE A 5 -18.65 -18.30 4.89
C ILE A 5 -18.41 -17.88 3.44
N ALA A 6 -18.94 -16.71 3.11
CA ALA A 6 -18.47 -15.94 1.97
C ALA A 6 -17.08 -15.41 2.31
N LEU A 7 -16.09 -15.71 1.48
CA LEU A 7 -14.90 -14.87 1.36
C LEU A 7 -14.75 -14.51 -0.11
N ILE A 8 -15.15 -13.26 -0.33
CA ILE A 8 -15.26 -12.54 -1.59
C ILE A 8 -13.86 -12.28 -2.15
N ALA A 9 -13.74 -12.57 -3.45
CA ALA A 9 -12.82 -12.01 -4.42
C ALA A 9 -11.34 -11.85 -4.01
N CYS A 10 -10.51 -12.81 -4.45
CA CYS A 10 -9.22 -12.45 -5.02
C CYS A 10 -9.47 -11.75 -6.37
N LYS A 11 -9.96 -10.51 -6.33
CA LYS A 11 -9.85 -9.56 -7.42
C LYS A 11 -8.36 -9.26 -7.55
N GLN A 12 -7.63 -10.12 -8.25
CA GLN A 12 -6.31 -9.78 -8.80
C GLN A 12 -6.53 -8.74 -9.90
N ASN A 13 -7.02 -7.55 -9.54
CA ASN A 13 -6.72 -6.37 -10.33
C ASN A 13 -5.43 -5.78 -9.77
N VAL A 14 -4.34 -6.49 -10.02
CA VAL A 14 -3.08 -5.80 -10.22
C VAL A 14 -3.28 -4.98 -11.49
N SER A 15 -3.92 -3.81 -11.37
CA SER A 15 -3.64 -2.70 -12.29
C SER A 15 -2.15 -2.51 -12.14
N SER A 16 -1.39 -3.12 -13.04
CA SER A 16 0.05 -2.97 -13.11
C SER A 16 0.28 -1.47 -13.19
N LEU A 17 0.73 -0.91 -12.08
CA LEU A 17 1.15 0.47 -11.98
C LEU A 17 2.38 0.59 -12.87
N ASP A 18 2.15 0.85 -14.15
CA ASP A 18 3.21 1.11 -15.12
C ASP A 18 3.75 2.50 -14.84
N GLU A 19 5.07 2.65 -14.92
CA GLU A 19 5.76 3.92 -14.69
C GLU A 19 5.24 5.05 -15.61
N LYS A 20 4.64 4.71 -16.76
CA LYS A 20 4.02 5.70 -17.67
C LYS A 20 2.63 6.16 -17.23
N ASN A 21 1.88 5.34 -16.46
CA ASN A 21 0.54 5.67 -15.97
C ASN A 21 0.51 6.05 -14.48
N SER A 22 1.67 6.35 -13.90
CA SER A 22 1.78 6.78 -12.52
C SER A 22 2.52 8.11 -12.39
N ALA A 23 2.16 8.87 -11.37
CA ALA A 23 2.89 10.04 -10.92
C ALA A 23 3.81 9.63 -9.77
N SER A 24 5.08 9.99 -9.85
CA SER A 24 6.00 9.86 -8.72
C SER A 24 5.87 11.10 -7.83
N VAL A 25 5.73 10.87 -6.54
CA VAL A 25 5.69 11.89 -5.50
C VAL A 25 6.85 11.63 -4.56
N ASP A 26 7.69 12.66 -4.40
CA ASP A 26 8.78 12.66 -3.45
C ASP A 26 8.25 12.98 -2.05
N LEU A 27 8.62 12.12 -1.09
CA LEU A 27 8.21 12.21 0.31
C LEU A 27 9.41 12.53 1.19
N PRO A 28 9.19 13.10 2.39
CA PRO A 28 10.26 13.29 3.37
C PRO A 28 10.91 11.94 3.72
N GLY A 29 12.25 11.93 3.78
CA GLY A 29 13.04 10.73 4.06
C GLY A 29 13.48 9.93 2.82
N GLU A 30 13.68 10.59 1.67
CA GLU A 30 14.11 9.97 0.41
C GLU A 30 13.19 8.83 -0.08
N MET A 31 11.92 8.84 0.34
CA MET A 31 10.93 7.90 -0.15
C MET A 31 10.25 8.44 -1.41
N LYS A 32 10.03 7.55 -2.37
CA LYS A 32 9.20 7.82 -3.55
C LYS A 32 7.96 6.96 -3.50
N VAL A 33 6.80 7.60 -3.64
CA VAL A 33 5.53 6.90 -3.85
C VAL A 33 5.06 7.13 -5.28
N LEU A 34 4.64 6.06 -5.93
CA LEU A 34 4.02 6.07 -7.24
C LEU A 34 2.51 6.02 -7.05
N VAL A 35 1.81 6.95 -7.69
CA VAL A 35 0.36 7.12 -7.61
C VAL A 35 -0.22 6.88 -8.99
N SER A 36 -1.25 6.04 -9.12
CA SER A 36 -1.93 5.88 -10.40
C SER A 36 -2.49 7.22 -10.87
N LYS A 37 -2.43 7.51 -12.18
CA LYS A 37 -3.16 8.66 -12.75
C LYS A 37 -4.67 8.41 -12.82
N GLU A 38 -5.05 7.15 -12.94
CA GLU A 38 -6.45 6.72 -13.01
C GLU A 38 -6.89 6.06 -11.70
N LYS A 39 -8.17 6.21 -11.40
CA LYS A 39 -8.82 5.52 -10.29
C LYS A 39 -9.05 4.06 -10.66
N ASP A 40 -8.85 3.17 -9.69
CA ASP A 40 -9.26 1.78 -9.78
C ASP A 40 -10.80 1.66 -9.81
N LYS A 41 -11.29 0.44 -9.92
CA LYS A 41 -12.70 0.07 -10.01
C LYS A 41 -13.51 0.52 -8.78
N ASP A 42 -12.83 0.69 -7.65
CA ASP A 42 -13.37 1.23 -6.40
C ASP A 42 -13.38 2.77 -6.34
N GLY A 43 -12.97 3.46 -7.40
CA GLY A 43 -12.92 4.93 -7.46
C GLY A 43 -11.75 5.55 -6.68
N LYS A 44 -10.75 4.74 -6.32
CA LYS A 44 -9.56 5.14 -5.54
C LYS A 44 -8.29 5.06 -6.39
N TYR A 45 -7.30 5.89 -6.12
CA TYR A 45 -5.97 5.83 -6.73
C TYR A 45 -5.14 4.73 -6.10
N SER A 46 -4.45 3.92 -6.92
CA SER A 46 -3.52 2.93 -6.40
C SER A 46 -2.19 3.59 -6.05
N LEU A 47 -1.64 3.22 -4.90
CA LEU A 47 -0.37 3.72 -4.38
C LEU A 47 0.64 2.57 -4.32
N LYS A 48 1.88 2.87 -4.67
CA LYS A 48 2.99 1.92 -4.56
C LYS A 48 4.24 2.65 -4.08
N ALA A 49 4.89 2.13 -3.05
CA ALA A 49 6.17 2.64 -2.60
C ALA A 49 7.14 1.48 -2.39
N THR A 50 8.42 1.72 -2.64
CA THR A 50 9.47 0.74 -2.36
C THR A 50 10.29 1.24 -1.19
N VAL A 51 10.26 0.53 -0.07
CA VAL A 51 10.97 0.87 1.16
C VAL A 51 11.84 -0.31 1.55
N ASP A 52 13.15 -0.13 1.67
CA ASP A 52 14.05 -1.20 2.14
C ASP A 52 13.92 -2.50 1.29
N LYS A 53 13.75 -2.35 -0.03
CA LYS A 53 13.44 -3.44 -1.00
C LYS A 53 12.11 -4.16 -0.78
N ILE A 54 11.25 -3.63 0.09
CA ILE A 54 9.88 -4.10 0.31
C ILE A 54 8.97 -3.27 -0.58
N GLU A 55 8.18 -3.96 -1.39
CA GLU A 55 7.15 -3.32 -2.22
C GLU A 55 5.87 -3.16 -1.39
N LEU A 56 5.57 -1.93 -0.99
CA LEU A 56 4.35 -1.55 -0.28
C LEU A 56 3.29 -1.12 -1.29
N LYS A 57 2.05 -1.60 -1.13
CA LYS A 57 0.92 -1.26 -2.00
C LYS A 57 -0.25 -0.78 -1.16
N GLY A 58 -1.00 0.17 -1.69
CA GLY A 58 -2.19 0.70 -1.03
C GLY A 58 -3.15 1.29 -2.04
N THR A 59 -4.28 1.76 -1.55
CA THR A 59 -5.21 2.59 -2.31
C THR A 59 -5.56 3.83 -1.50
N SER A 60 -5.82 4.93 -2.19
CA SER A 60 -6.17 6.20 -1.57
C SER A 60 -7.24 6.93 -2.35
N ASP A 61 -8.04 7.72 -1.65
CA ASP A 61 -9.05 8.57 -2.27
C ASP A 61 -8.43 9.77 -3.00
N LYS A 62 -7.15 10.07 -2.72
CA LYS A 62 -6.41 11.23 -3.23
C LYS A 62 -5.28 10.82 -4.18
N ASP A 63 -5.01 11.66 -5.17
CA ASP A 63 -3.93 11.49 -6.15
C ASP A 63 -2.60 12.12 -5.71
N ASN A 64 -2.58 12.80 -4.56
CA ASN A 64 -1.39 13.44 -4.02
C ASN A 64 -0.36 12.45 -3.43
N GLY A 65 -0.68 11.15 -3.39
CA GLY A 65 0.18 10.12 -2.82
C GLY A 65 0.01 9.91 -1.31
N SER A 66 -0.85 10.67 -0.66
CA SER A 66 -1.22 10.42 0.75
C SER A 66 -2.05 9.16 0.89
N GLY A 67 -1.95 8.50 2.04
CA GLY A 67 -2.71 7.28 2.30
C GLY A 67 -1.93 6.27 3.12
N VAL A 68 -2.41 5.03 3.11
CA VAL A 68 -1.79 3.91 3.83
C VAL A 68 -1.36 2.87 2.80
N LEU A 69 -0.10 2.48 2.86
CA LEU A 69 0.47 1.40 2.07
C LEU A 69 0.89 0.28 2.99
N GLU A 70 0.59 -0.95 2.59
CA GLU A 70 0.92 -2.14 3.35
C GLU A 70 1.74 -3.08 2.46
N GLY A 71 2.65 -3.81 3.09
CA GLY A 71 3.44 -4.84 2.43
C GLY A 71 3.78 -5.96 3.40
N THR A 72 4.16 -7.10 2.86
CA THR A 72 4.60 -8.25 3.65
C THR A 72 5.98 -8.63 3.15
N LYS A 73 6.95 -8.70 4.06
CA LYS A 73 8.28 -9.22 3.76
C LYS A 73 8.23 -10.74 3.62
N ASP A 74 9.25 -11.33 3.00
CA ASP A 74 9.44 -12.78 2.92
C ASP A 74 9.48 -13.46 4.32
N ASP A 75 9.92 -12.72 5.33
CA ASP A 75 9.98 -13.14 6.73
C ASP A 75 8.58 -13.18 7.42
N LYS A 76 7.47 -13.07 6.67
CA LYS A 76 6.09 -12.87 7.16
C LYS A 76 5.85 -11.60 7.98
N SER A 77 6.91 -10.85 8.29
CA SER A 77 6.83 -9.52 8.87
C SER A 77 5.98 -8.59 7.98
N LYS A 78 4.99 -7.92 8.56
CA LYS A 78 4.15 -6.94 7.86
C LYS A 78 4.77 -5.55 8.02
N ALA A 79 4.73 -4.77 6.96
CA ALA A 79 5.18 -3.39 6.93
C ALA A 79 4.00 -2.50 6.57
N LYS A 80 3.88 -1.35 7.24
CA LYS A 80 2.84 -0.36 6.99
C LYS A 80 3.50 1.01 6.90
N LEU A 81 3.27 1.70 5.79
CA LEU A 81 3.68 3.08 5.58
C LEU A 81 2.43 3.94 5.56
N THR A 82 2.33 4.86 6.51
CA THR A 82 1.27 5.87 6.56
C THR A 82 1.85 7.20 6.11
N ILE A 83 1.29 7.75 5.04
CA ILE A 83 1.67 9.05 4.48
C ILE A 83 0.60 10.03 4.89
N ALA A 84 0.99 11.09 5.61
CA ALA A 84 0.07 12.13 6.01
C ALA A 84 -0.55 12.81 4.79
N ASP A 85 -1.78 13.27 4.95
CA ASP A 85 -2.56 13.90 3.89
C ASP A 85 -1.88 15.15 3.28
N ASP A 86 -1.21 15.90 4.16
CA ASP A 86 -0.43 17.10 3.84
C ASP A 86 0.99 16.77 3.32
N LEU A 87 1.36 15.49 3.20
CA LEU A 87 2.70 15.01 2.81
C LEU A 87 3.87 15.47 3.70
N SER A 88 3.60 16.30 4.71
CA SER A 88 4.59 16.80 5.68
C SER A 88 5.25 15.72 6.52
N LYS A 89 4.62 14.54 6.65
CA LYS A 89 5.10 13.45 7.50
C LYS A 89 4.80 12.08 6.89
N THR A 90 5.73 11.16 7.10
CA THR A 90 5.60 9.74 6.76
C THR A 90 5.93 8.91 7.99
N THR A 91 5.13 7.88 8.26
CA THR A 91 5.29 6.97 9.40
C THR A 91 5.43 5.55 8.85
N PHE A 92 6.60 4.96 9.04
CA PHE A 92 6.86 3.57 8.65
C PHE A 92 6.87 2.67 9.89
N GLU A 93 5.97 1.70 9.92
CA GLU A 93 5.79 0.72 10.99
C GLU A 93 6.11 -0.68 10.45
N LEU A 94 6.99 -1.41 11.13
CA LEU A 94 7.29 -2.81 10.82
C LEU A 94 6.76 -3.71 11.94
N PHE A 95 5.71 -4.45 11.64
CA PHE A 95 5.16 -5.49 12.49
C PHE A 95 5.90 -6.79 12.22
N LYS A 96 6.90 -7.08 13.05
CA LYS A 96 7.43 -8.45 13.12
C LYS A 96 6.36 -9.33 13.77
N GLU A 97 6.16 -10.52 13.23
CA GLU A 97 5.37 -11.54 13.90
C GLU A 97 6.16 -11.94 15.16
N ALA A 98 5.92 -11.23 16.27
CA ALA A 98 6.41 -11.65 17.56
C ALA A 98 5.77 -13.00 17.80
N TRP A 99 6.58 -14.06 17.76
CA TRP A 99 6.15 -15.41 18.07
C TRP A 99 5.37 -15.36 19.38
N GLN A 100 4.05 -15.49 19.29
CA GLN A 100 3.19 -15.79 20.42
C GLN A 100 3.50 -17.24 20.81
N ASN A 101 4.66 -17.43 21.44
CA ASN A 101 4.96 -18.66 22.15
C ASN A 101 4.34 -18.52 23.54
N THR A 102 3.19 -19.14 23.75
CA THR A 102 2.76 -19.64 25.05
C THR A 102 2.03 -20.96 24.82
#